data_AF-A0A2V8TZ21-F1
#
_entry.id   AF-A0A2V8TZ21-F1
#
_cell.length_a   1.000
_cell.length_b   1.000
_cell.length_c   1.000
_cell.angle_alpha   90.00
_cell.angle_beta   90.00
_cell.angle_gamma   90.00
#
_symmetry.space_group_name_H-M   'P 1'
#
loop_
_entity.id
_entity.type
_entity.pdbx_description
1 polymer ?
#
loop_
_entity_poly.entity_id
_entity_poly.type
_entity_poly.pdbx_seq_one_letter_code
_entity_poly.pdbx_strand_id
1 'polypeptide(L)' 'LGLSLVRSAAEAHRGSVTLVSVPGRGSTFTMHLPV' A
#
# COMPACT_ATOMS: atom_id res chain seq x y z
N LEU A 1 3.62 3.66 11.11
CA LEU A 1 4.89 4.02 10.43
C LEU A 1 5.04 3.31 9.08
N GLY A 2 4.91 1.98 9.01
CA GLY A 2 5.11 1.24 7.75
C GLY A 2 4.21 1.69 6.58
N LEU A 3 2.88 1.70 6.77
CA LEU A 3 1.95 2.06 5.68
C LEU A 3 2.10 3.51 5.22
N SER A 4 2.33 4.45 6.14
CA SER A 4 2.55 5.85 5.77
C SER A 4 3.80 6.02 4.91
N LEU A 5 4.89 5.29 5.22
CA LEU A 5 6.12 5.32 4.41
C LEU A 5 5.88 4.73 3.02
N VAL A 6 5.23 3.58 2.94
CA VAL A 6 4.92 2.89 1.67
C VAL A 6 3.97 3.72 0.81
N ARG A 7 2.99 4.38 1.42
CA ARG A 7 2.10 5.31 0.74
C ARG A 7 2.85 6.49 0.13
N SER A 8 3.70 7.15 0.93
CA SER A 8 4.51 8.28 0.43
C SER A 8 5.46 7.87 -0.69
N ALA A 9 6.07 6.69 -0.60
CA ALA A 9 6.92 6.15 -1.66
C ALA A 9 6.10 5.91 -2.96
N ALA A 10 4.95 5.23 -2.86
CA ALA A 10 4.10 4.98 -4.03
C ALA A 10 3.61 6.28 -4.68
N GLU A 11 3.16 7.26 -3.89
CA GLU A 11 2.73 8.57 -4.38
C GLU A 11 3.87 9.32 -5.09
N ALA A 12 5.10 9.27 -4.57
CA ALA A 12 6.27 9.87 -5.21
C ALA A 12 6.57 9.25 -6.59
N HIS A 13 6.27 7.96 -6.77
CA HIS A 13 6.40 7.25 -8.05
C HIS A 13 5.14 7.35 -8.93
N ARG A 14 4.19 8.23 -8.62
CA ARG A 14 2.86 8.33 -9.29
C ARG A 14 2.07 7.02 -9.27
N GLY A 15 2.34 6.20 -8.27
CA GLY A 15 1.63 4.97 -7.97
C GLY A 15 0.57 5.13 -6.89
N SER A 16 0.03 4.01 -6.43
CA SER A 16 -0.95 3.96 -5.35
C SER A 16 -0.80 2.70 -4.50
N VAL A 17 -1.35 2.72 -3.29
CA VAL A 17 -1.34 1.59 -2.35
C VAL A 17 -2.76 1.35 -1.84
N THR A 18 -3.19 0.10 -1.83
CA THR A 18 -4.45 -0.35 -1.24
C THR A 18 -4.21 -1.36 -0.12
N LEU A 19 -5.13 -1.40 0.85
CA LEU A 19 -5.11 -2.32 1.97
C LEU A 19 -6.45 -3.03 2.07
N VAL A 20 -6.41 -4.35 2.12
CA VAL A 20 -7.55 -5.21 2.48
C VAL A 20 -7.19 -5.92 3.77
N SER A 21 -8.00 -5.74 4.81
CA SER A 21 -7.83 -6.43 6.10
C SER A 21 -9.11 -7.14 6.49
N VAL A 22 -8.97 -8.37 6.99
CA VAL A 22 -10.09 -9.15 7.50
C VAL A 22 -9.72 -9.61 8.92
N PRO A 23 -10.50 -9.25 9.95
CA PRO A 23 -10.23 -9.67 11.33
C PRO A 23 -10.04 -11.18 11.43
N GLY A 24 -8.95 -11.60 12.08
CA GLY A 24 -8.60 -13.02 12.24
C GLY A 24 -8.06 -13.72 10.98
N ARG A 25 -7.98 -13.04 9.82
CA ARG A 25 -7.38 -13.59 8.58
C ARG A 25 -6.14 -12.83 8.10
N GLY A 26 -5.85 -11.69 8.71
CA GLY A 26 -4.68 -10.87 8.38
C GLY A 26 -4.99 -9.75 7.40
N SER A 27 -3.92 -9.21 6.82
CA SER A 27 -3.95 -8.00 5.99
C SER A 27 -3.12 -8.19 4.74
N THR A 28 -3.62 -7.70 3.61
CA THR A 28 -2.94 -7.68 2.32
C THR A 28 -2.78 -6.24 1.86
N PHE A 29 -1.55 -5.87 1.50
CA PHE A 29 -1.21 -4.57 0.96
C PHE A 29 -0.82 -4.73 -0.51
N THR A 30 -1.40 -3.93 -1.39
CA THR A 30 -1.13 -3.98 -2.83
C THR A 30 -0.61 -2.63 -3.29
N MET A 31 0.52 -2.62 -4.00
CA MET A 31 1.12 -1.41 -4.56
C MET A 31 1.07 -1.47 -6.09
N HIS A 32 0.58 -0.40 -6.71
CA HIS A 32 0.59 -0.22 -8.16
C HIS A 32 1.56 0.89 -8.52
N LEU A 33 2.45 0.64 -9.48
CA LEU A 33 3.42 1.61 -9.99
C LEU A 33 3.25 1.71 -11.52
N PRO A 34 3.42 2.91 -12.10
CA PRO A 34 3.53 3.06 -13.56
C PRO A 34 4.75 2.31 -14.11
N VAL A 35 4.64 1.81 -15.35
CA VAL A 35 5.72 1.14 -16.10
C VAL A 35 6.54 2.13 -16.93
#